data_AF-Q9GNN0-F1
#
_entry.id   AF-Q9GNN0-F1
#
_cell.length_a   1.000
_cell.length_b   1.000
_cell.length_c   1.000
_cell.angle_alpha   90.00
_cell.angle_beta   90.00
_cell.angle_gamma   90.00
#
_symmetry.space_group_name_H-M   'P 1'
#
loop_
_entity.id
_entity.type
_entity.pdbx_description
1 polymer ?
#
loop_
_entity_poly.entity_id
_entity_poly.type
_entity_poly.pdbx_seq_one_letter_code
_entity_poly.pdbx_strand_id
1 'polypeptide(L)' 'MWYGQVSAIDGCPVIRMKRPDEVVETHTYVNRALVFLYASDESFEELQLKPRVAFNMACGNRRCVHLRHISLDD' A
#
# COMPACT_ATOMS: atom_id res chain seq x y z
N MET A 1 -4.24 -4.35 -12.29
CA MET A 1 -2.77 -4.17 -12.34
C MET A 1 -2.47 -2.68 -12.35
N TRP A 2 -1.41 -2.24 -11.67
CA TRP A 2 -1.03 -0.83 -11.56
C TRP A 2 -0.08 -0.40 -12.69
N TYR A 3 -0.36 0.77 -13.28
CA TYR A 3 0.46 1.38 -14.33
C TYR A 3 0.96 2.79 -13.97
N GLY A 4 0.68 3.24 -12.73
CA GLY A 4 1.12 4.53 -12.23
C GLY A 4 2.52 4.47 -11.64
N GLN A 5 2.79 5.41 -10.73
CA GLN A 5 4.08 5.54 -10.08
C GLN A 5 4.45 4.31 -9.24
N VAL A 6 5.73 3.96 -9.24
CA VAL A 6 6.30 2.92 -8.40
C VAL A 6 7.44 3.50 -7.56
N SER A 7 7.70 2.89 -6.41
CA SER A 7 8.85 3.19 -5.57
C SER A 7 10.13 2.79 -6.29
N ALA A 8 11.16 3.64 -6.22
CA ALA A 8 12.46 3.36 -6.81
C ALA A 8 13.27 2.32 -6.00
N ILE A 9 12.87 2.05 -4.75
CA ILE A 9 13.60 1.16 -3.82
C ILE A 9 13.22 -0.29 -4.08
N ASP A 10 11.92 -0.58 -4.19
CA ASP A 10 11.38 -1.95 -4.24
C ASP A 10 10.54 -2.23 -5.50
N GLY A 11 10.22 -1.21 -6.29
CA GLY A 11 9.38 -1.31 -7.48
C GLY A 11 7.89 -1.51 -7.17
N CYS A 12 7.47 -1.33 -5.93
CA CYS A 12 6.07 -1.48 -5.52
C CYS A 12 5.23 -0.24 -5.91
N PRO A 13 3.94 -0.41 -6.24
CA PRO A 13 3.01 0.70 -6.49
C PRO A 13 2.93 1.71 -5.34
N VAL A 14 3.09 2.99 -5.64
CA VAL A 14 2.99 4.07 -4.65
C VAL A 14 2.06 5.18 -5.11
N ILE A 15 1.45 5.85 -4.13
CA ILE A 15 0.80 7.15 -4.28
C ILE A 15 1.67 8.16 -3.54
N ARG A 16 2.02 9.25 -4.24
CA ARG A 16 2.74 10.36 -3.65
C ARG A 16 1.78 11.49 -3.28
N MET A 17 2.01 12.10 -2.14
CA MET A 17 1.15 13.12 -1.57
C MET A 17 2.02 14.25 -1.03
N LYS A 18 1.63 15.49 -1.37
CA LYS A 18 2.21 16.70 -0.79
C LYS A 18 1.12 17.44 -0.04
N ARG A 19 1.23 17.53 1.28
CA ARG A 19 0.31 18.36 2.06
C ARG A 19 0.66 19.83 1.91
N PRO A 20 -0.32 20.74 2.09
CA PRO A 20 -0.02 22.16 2.30
C PRO A 20 1.02 22.28 3.43
N ASP A 21 2.02 23.15 3.23
CA ASP A 21 3.12 23.41 4.17
C ASP A 21 4.21 22.32 4.29
N GLU A 22 4.06 21.17 3.62
CA GLU A 22 5.15 20.18 3.54
C GLU A 22 6.11 20.51 2.39
N VAL A 23 7.39 20.68 2.72
CA VAL A 23 8.46 20.84 1.73
C VAL A 23 8.76 19.50 1.04
N VAL A 24 8.62 18.39 1.78
CA VAL A 24 8.96 17.05 1.32
C VAL A 24 7.70 16.30 0.91
N GLU A 25 7.69 15.76 -0.30
CA GLU A 25 6.64 14.85 -0.76
C GLU A 25 6.70 13.53 0.01
N THR A 26 5.58 13.11 0.57
CA THR A 26 5.46 11.81 1.24
C THR A 26 4.85 10.78 0.29
N HIS A 27 5.02 9.49 0.58
CA HIS A 27 4.38 8.44 -0.20
C HIS A 27 3.81 7.35 0.70
N THR A 28 2.84 6.62 0.15
CA THR A 28 2.33 5.38 0.71
C THR A 28 2.19 4.33 -0.39
N TYR A 29 2.16 3.06 -0.02
CA TYR A 29 1.93 1.98 -0.97
C TYR A 29 0.46 1.88 -1.33
N VAL A 30 0.16 1.69 -2.62
CA VAL A 30 -1.22 1.65 -3.13
C VAL A 30 -2.04 0.56 -2.45
N ASN A 31 -1.48 -0.64 -2.33
CA ASN A 31 -2.20 -1.76 -1.72
C ASN A 31 -2.49 -1.52 -0.23
N ARG A 32 -1.62 -0.81 0.49
CA ARG A 32 -1.90 -0.38 1.87
C ARG A 32 -3.07 0.59 1.92
N ALA A 33 -3.04 1.65 1.10
CA ALA A 33 -4.11 2.63 1.06
C ALA A 33 -5.47 1.97 0.75
N LEU A 34 -5.49 1.04 -0.21
CA LEU A 34 -6.70 0.28 -0.54
C LEU A 34 -7.17 -0.60 0.63
N VAL A 35 -6.29 -1.32 1.31
CA VAL A 35 -6.66 -2.13 2.47
C VAL A 35 -7.27 -1.26 3.57
N PHE A 36 -6.66 -0.11 3.87
CA PHE A 36 -7.18 0.83 4.86
C PHE A 36 -8.58 1.37 4.51
N LEU A 37 -8.87 1.59 3.23
CA LEU A 37 -10.18 2.10 2.79
C LEU A 37 -11.33 1.10 2.98
N TYR A 38 -11.03 -0.20 3.02
CA TYR A 38 -12.03 -1.27 3.12
C TYR A 38 -11.93 -2.09 4.42
N ALA A 39 -11.05 -1.70 5.34
CA ALA A 39 -10.93 -2.34 6.64
C ALA A 39 -12.15 -2.02 7.52
N SER A 40 -12.59 -2.98 8.33
CA SER A 40 -13.41 -2.67 9.50
C SER A 40 -12.58 -1.92 10.54
N ASP A 41 -13.23 -1.30 11.53
CA ASP A 41 -12.52 -0.58 12.60
C ASP A 41 -11.53 -1.50 13.34
N GLU A 42 -11.94 -2.74 13.65
CA GLU A 42 -11.06 -3.75 14.27
C GLU A 42 -9.84 -4.05 13.39
N SER A 43 -10.06 -4.37 12.10
CA SER A 43 -8.95 -4.63 11.19
C SER A 43 -8.08 -3.38 10.98
N PHE A 44 -8.65 -2.18 11.01
CA PHE A 44 -7.94 -0.93 10.87
C PHE A 44 -6.94 -0.74 12.00
N GLU A 45 -7.33 -1.01 13.25
CA GLU A 45 -6.44 -0.98 14.40
C GLU A 45 -5.28 -1.98 14.26
N GLU A 46 -5.57 -3.22 13.85
CA GLU A 46 -4.52 -4.23 13.59
C GLU A 46 -3.56 -3.79 12.48
N LEU A 47 -4.08 -3.21 11.40
CA LEU A 47 -3.30 -2.73 10.25
C LEU A 47 -2.36 -1.58 10.61
N GLN A 48 -2.71 -0.77 11.62
CA GLN A 48 -1.81 0.27 12.12
C GLN A 48 -0.56 -0.28 12.81
N LEU A 49 -0.65 -1.48 13.39
CA LEU A 49 0.47 -2.14 14.07
C LEU A 49 1.44 -2.82 13.08
N LYS A 50 0.99 -3.10 11.85
CA LYS A 50 1.83 -3.74 10.82
C LYS A 50 2.91 -2.79 10.28
N PRO A 51 4.08 -3.31 9.86
CA PRO A 51 5.13 -2.50 9.24
C PRO A 51 4.62 -1.69 8.05
N ARG A 52 5.15 -0.48 7.86
CA ARG A 52 4.76 0.44 6.77
C ARG A 52 5.39 0.06 5.42
N VAL A 53 5.29 -1.20 5.03
CA VAL A 53 5.77 -1.76 3.76
C VAL A 53 4.60 -2.24 2.91
N ALA A 54 4.82 -2.39 1.59
CA ALA A 54 3.81 -2.92 0.69
C ALA A 54 3.41 -4.34 1.11
N PHE A 55 2.11 -4.66 1.00
CA PHE A 55 1.66 -6.03 1.17
C PHE A 55 2.19 -6.93 0.06
N ASN A 56 2.51 -8.18 0.41
CA ASN A 56 2.81 -9.21 -0.57
C ASN A 56 1.52 -9.62 -1.32
N MET A 57 1.66 -9.96 -2.59
CA MET A 57 0.54 -10.39 -3.42
C MET A 57 0.66 -11.89 -3.71
N ALA A 58 -0.36 -12.68 -3.35
CA ALA A 58 -0.43 -14.13 -3.56
C ALA A 58 -0.30 -14.52 -5.04
N CYS A 59 -0.66 -13.63 -5.96
CA CYS A 59 -0.50 -13.83 -7.40
C CYS A 59 0.94 -13.63 -7.93
N GLY A 60 1.91 -13.31 -7.06
CA GLY A 60 3.31 -13.07 -7.43
C GLY A 60 3.59 -11.79 -8.22
N ASN A 61 2.55 -11.09 -8.68
CA ASN A 61 2.70 -9.84 -9.42
C ASN A 61 2.78 -8.64 -8.47
N ARG A 62 3.98 -8.04 -8.38
CA ARG A 62 4.27 -6.87 -7.54
C ARG A 62 3.45 -5.62 -7.90
N ARG A 63 2.91 -5.53 -9.12
CA ARG A 63 2.02 -4.44 -9.54
C ARG A 63 0.54 -4.78 -9.37
N CYS A 64 0.19 -5.91 -8.77
CA CYS A 64 -1.18 -6.24 -8.46
C CYS A 64 -1.68 -5.33 -7.32
N VAL A 65 -2.90 -4.80 -7.46
CA VAL A 65 -3.58 -3.96 -6.46
C VAL A 65 -4.97 -4.49 -6.14
N HIS A 66 -5.26 -5.73 -6.56
CA HIS A 66 -6.54 -6.38 -6.31
C HIS A 66 -6.54 -6.94 -4.89
N LEU A 67 -7.45 -6.45 -4.04
CA LEU A 67 -7.47 -6.77 -2.60
C LEU A 67 -7.55 -8.27 -2.29
N ARG A 68 -8.32 -9.03 -3.08
CA ARG A 68 -8.42 -10.50 -2.89
C ARG A 68 -7.12 -11.26 -3.18
N HIS A 69 -6.12 -10.61 -3.77
CA HIS A 69 -4.83 -11.23 -4.06
C HIS A 69 -3.76 -10.84 -3.04
N ILE A 70 -4.11 -10.16 -1.95
CA ILE A 70 -3.17 -9.89 -0.85
C ILE A 70 -2.87 -11.21 -0.14
N SER A 71 -1.58 -11.45 0.12
CA SER A 71 -1.14 -12.59 0.91
C SER A 71 -1.58 -12.41 2.36
N LEU A 72 -2.17 -13.44 2.96
CA LEU A 72 -2.50 -13.46 4.39
C LEU A 72 -1.29 -13.89 5.23
N ASP A 73 -0.33 -14.54 4.59
CA ASP A 73 0.95 -14.89 5.17
C ASP A 73 1.91 -13.72 4.90
N ASP A 74 2.14 -12.89 5.92
CA ASP A 74 3.25 -11.93 5.97
C ASP A 74 4.54 -12.64 6.41
#